data_AF-A0A7I7LKX6-F1
#
_entry.id   AF-A0A7I7LKX6-F1
#
_cell.length_a   1.000
_cell.length_b   1.000
_cell.length_c   1.000
_cell.angle_alpha   90.00
_cell.angle_beta   90.00
_cell.angle_gamma   90.00
#
_symmetry.space_group_name_H-M   'P 1'
#
loop_
_entity.id
_entity.type
_entity.pdbx_description
1 polymer ?
#
loop_
_entity_poly.entity_id
_entity_poly.type
_entity_poly.pdbx_seq_one_letter_code
_entity_poly.pdbx_strand_id
1 'polypeptide(L)'
;MTLIERDELPSAPHGRATVPQDRHLHMLMARGANEFENLFPGLLTDMVAAGVPMLENRPDCIYFAAAGHALGTGHTLRKEFTAYVPSRPHLEWQLRRRVLELDNVEIVRGLVIEPRFEPTTQTVSGVLVAPPRRRWC
;
A
#
# COMPACT_ATOMS: atom_id res chain seq x y z
N MET A 1 -2.62 19.23 -3.25
CA MET A 1 -1.41 18.38 -3.15
C MET A 1 -1.19 17.74 -4.50
N THR A 2 0.04 17.79 -5.02
CA THR A 2 0.38 17.15 -6.29
C THR A 2 1.29 15.97 -6.02
N LEU A 3 0.87 14.77 -6.45
CA LEU A 3 1.66 13.56 -6.40
C LEU A 3 2.27 13.32 -7.78
N ILE A 4 3.59 13.15 -7.84
CA ILE A 4 4.29 12.88 -9.09
C ILE A 4 4.60 11.38 -9.17
N GLU A 5 4.07 10.72 -10.19
CA GLU A 5 4.29 9.30 -10.46
C GLU A 5 4.99 9.11 -11.81
N ARG A 6 6.02 8.25 -11.84
CA ARG A 6 6.80 7.99 -13.05
C ARG A 6 6.02 7.14 -14.04
N ASP A 7 5.39 6.10 -13.53
CA ASP A 7 4.81 5.03 -14.33
C ASP A 7 3.33 5.30 -14.65
N GLU A 8 2.82 4.71 -15.73
CA GLU A 8 1.39 4.80 -16.03
C GLU A 8 0.60 3.94 -15.03
N LEU A 9 -0.41 4.53 -14.42
CA LEU A 9 -1.18 3.88 -13.37
C LEU A 9 -2.31 3.07 -13.99
N PRO A 10 -2.37 1.74 -13.76
CA PRO A 10 -3.41 0.91 -14.36
C PRO A 10 -4.78 1.28 -13.79
N SER A 11 -5.83 1.20 -14.61
CA SER A 11 -7.21 1.43 -14.15
C SER A 11 -7.74 0.32 -13.23
N ALA A 12 -7.06 -0.83 -13.17
CA ALA A 12 -7.38 -1.99 -12.35
C ALA A 12 -6.16 -2.49 -11.55
N PRO A 13 -6.35 -3.38 -10.55
CA PRO A 13 -5.25 -4.04 -9.85
C PRO A 13 -4.37 -4.86 -10.83
N HIS A 14 -3.22 -4.30 -11.21
CA HIS A 14 -2.27 -4.97 -12.09
C HIS A 14 -0.85 -4.72 -11.62
N GLY A 15 -0.01 -5.76 -11.67
CA GLY A 15 1.40 -5.65 -11.30
C GLY A 15 2.16 -4.72 -12.24
N ARG A 16 3.18 -4.04 -11.74
CA ARG A 16 4.01 -3.14 -12.56
C ARG A 16 5.30 -3.85 -12.96
N ALA A 17 5.83 -3.54 -14.14
CA ALA A 17 7.00 -4.18 -14.75
C ALA A 17 8.28 -4.17 -13.88
N THR A 18 8.32 -3.37 -12.80
CA THR A 18 9.51 -3.12 -11.98
C THR A 18 9.36 -3.51 -10.51
N VAL A 19 8.36 -4.32 -10.13
CA VAL A 19 8.17 -4.72 -8.72
C VAL A 19 8.16 -6.26 -8.57
N PRO A 20 9.34 -6.90 -8.40
CA PRO A 20 9.45 -8.35 -8.19
C PRO A 20 8.67 -8.87 -6.97
N GLN A 21 8.44 -7.99 -5.99
CA GLN A 21 7.74 -8.30 -4.74
C GLN A 21 6.21 -8.37 -4.91
N ASP A 22 5.63 -7.99 -6.06
CA ASP A 22 4.17 -8.02 -6.30
C ASP A 22 3.55 -9.42 -6.13
N ARG A 23 4.38 -10.46 -6.20
CA ARG A 23 3.98 -11.87 -6.05
C ARG A 23 4.07 -12.40 -4.62
N HIS A 24 4.56 -11.60 -3.68
CA HIS A 24 4.65 -12.02 -2.28
C HIS A 24 3.34 -11.78 -1.53
N LEU A 25 3.07 -12.66 -0.57
CA LEU A 25 2.00 -12.52 0.38
C LEU A 25 2.26 -11.26 1.24
N HIS A 26 1.38 -10.26 1.19
CA HIS A 26 1.48 -9.09 2.06
C HIS A 26 0.46 -9.23 3.17
N MET A 27 0.93 -9.56 4.37
CA MET A 27 0.07 -9.65 5.55
C MET A 27 -0.12 -8.26 6.14
N LEU A 28 -1.31 -7.70 5.98
CA LEU A 28 -1.73 -6.48 6.66
C LEU A 28 -2.22 -6.84 8.06
N MET A 29 -1.35 -6.63 9.05
CA MET A 29 -1.62 -6.93 10.46
C MET A 29 -2.70 -6.02 11.03
N ALA A 30 -3.41 -6.51 12.07
CA ALA A 30 -4.59 -5.86 12.64
C ALA A 30 -4.44 -4.35 12.93
N ARG A 31 -3.32 -3.93 13.52
CA ARG A 31 -3.09 -2.50 13.78
C ARG A 31 -3.01 -1.70 12.47
N GLY A 32 -2.25 -2.17 11.49
CA GLY A 32 -2.14 -1.50 10.19
C GLY A 32 -3.47 -1.47 9.44
N ALA A 33 -4.25 -2.55 9.51
CA ALA A 33 -5.61 -2.60 8.97
C ALA A 33 -6.50 -1.53 9.60
N ASN A 34 -6.48 -1.39 10.93
CA ASN A 34 -7.25 -0.38 11.63
C ASN A 34 -6.82 1.05 11.27
N GLU A 35 -5.52 1.32 11.16
CA GLU A 35 -5.04 2.64 10.71
C GLU A 35 -5.50 2.96 9.28
N PHE A 36 -5.44 1.98 8.37
CA PHE A 36 -5.93 2.20 7.01
C PHE A 36 -7.44 2.42 6.97
N GLU A 37 -8.23 1.69 7.76
CA GLU A 37 -9.68 1.90 7.84
C GLU A 37 -10.02 3.28 8.39
N ASN A 38 -9.26 3.79 9.36
CA ASN A 38 -9.44 5.15 9.89
C ASN A 38 -9.15 6.23 8.83
N LEU A 39 -8.11 6.03 8.02
CA LEU A 39 -7.73 6.97 6.95
C LEU A 39 -8.68 6.87 5.75
N PHE A 40 -9.19 5.67 5.48
CA PHE A 40 -9.96 5.33 4.30
C PHE A 40 -11.16 4.46 4.70
N PRO A 41 -12.23 5.06 5.24
CA PRO A 41 -13.41 4.32 5.67
C PRO A 41 -13.98 3.43 4.55
N GLY A 42 -14.32 2.19 4.90
CA GLY A 42 -14.81 1.17 3.98
C GLY A 42 -13.73 0.42 3.21
N LEU A 43 -12.44 0.72 3.40
CA LEU A 43 -11.34 0.03 2.70
C LEU A 43 -11.32 -1.47 3.01
N LEU A 44 -11.40 -1.85 4.28
CA LEU A 44 -11.34 -3.26 4.68
C LEU A 44 -12.54 -4.03 4.11
N THR A 45 -13.73 -3.41 4.13
CA THR A 45 -14.95 -3.99 3.54
C THR A 45 -14.80 -4.23 2.04
N ASP A 46 -14.28 -3.23 1.30
CA ASP A 46 -14.07 -3.35 -0.13
C ASP A 46 -12.99 -4.38 -0.49
N MET A 47 -11.95 -4.52 0.35
CA MET A 47 -10.94 -5.57 0.17
C MET A 47 -11.57 -6.96 0.31
N VAL A 48 -12.37 -7.19 1.36
CA VAL A 48 -13.06 -8.47 1.54
C VAL A 48 -14.02 -8.75 0.39
N ALA A 49 -14.79 -7.74 -0.04
CA ALA A 49 -15.70 -7.86 -1.18
C ALA A 49 -14.97 -8.18 -2.50
N ALA A 50 -13.73 -7.71 -2.65
CA ALA A 50 -12.86 -8.02 -3.78
C ALA A 50 -12.13 -9.38 -3.66
N GLY A 51 -12.44 -10.18 -2.64
CA GLY A 51 -11.89 -11.52 -2.44
C GLY A 51 -10.54 -11.55 -1.74
N VAL A 52 -10.12 -10.46 -1.08
CA VAL A 52 -8.91 -10.47 -0.24
C VAL A 52 -9.15 -11.41 0.95
N PRO A 53 -8.28 -12.43 1.16
CA PRO A 53 -8.41 -13.31 2.30
C PRO A 53 -8.29 -12.55 3.62
N MET A 54 -9.19 -12.87 4.54
CA MET A 54 -9.18 -12.38 5.91
C MET A 54 -8.86 -13.55 6.84
N LEU A 55 -7.81 -13.42 7.65
CA LEU A 55 -7.48 -14.35 8.71
C LEU A 55 -8.13 -13.81 9.99
N GLU A 56 -9.25 -14.41 10.37
CA GLU A 56 -9.88 -14.16 11.65
C GLU A 56 -9.04 -14.71 12.79
N ASN A 57 -9.10 -14.04 13.94
CA ASN A 57 -8.41 -14.49 15.15
C ASN A 57 -9.00 -15.82 15.64
N ARG A 58 -8.35 -16.90 15.22
CA ARG A 58 -8.55 -18.24 15.73
C ARG A 58 -7.31 -18.58 16.55
N PRO A 59 -7.33 -18.40 17.89
CA PRO A 59 -6.17 -18.67 18.75
C PRO A 59 -5.65 -20.11 18.63
N ASP A 60 -6.50 -21.01 18.13
CA ASP A 60 -6.26 -22.41 17.77
C ASP A 60 -5.62 -22.61 16.39
N CYS A 61 -5.41 -21.58 15.58
CA CYS A 61 -4.95 -21.70 14.19
C CYS A 61 -3.56 -21.13 13.91
N ILE A 62 -2.90 -20.49 14.88
CA ILE A 62 -1.54 -19.96 14.72
C ILE A 62 -0.56 -20.82 15.51
N TYR A 63 0.19 -21.68 14.80
CA TYR A 63 1.23 -22.53 15.37
C TYR A 63 2.59 -22.10 14.83
N PHE A 64 3.46 -21.64 15.72
CA PHE A 64 4.89 -21.51 15.39
C PHE A 64 5.56 -22.83 15.71
N ALA A 65 6.36 -23.37 14.78
CA ALA A 65 7.18 -24.54 15.05
C ALA A 65 8.62 -24.28 14.61
N ALA A 66 9.57 -24.65 15.47
CA ALA A 66 10.99 -24.64 15.16
C ALA A 66 11.57 -26.02 15.47
N ALA A 67 12.31 -26.60 14.51
CA ALA A 67 12.91 -27.92 14.63
C ALA A 67 11.92 -29.01 15.14
N GLY A 68 10.68 -29.00 14.65
CA GLY A 68 9.63 -29.96 15.03
C GLY A 68 8.94 -29.68 16.38
N HIS A 69 9.31 -28.63 17.09
CA HIS A 69 8.72 -28.26 18.37
C HIS A 69 7.80 -27.06 18.21
N ALA A 70 6.55 -27.19 18.66
CA ALA A 70 5.63 -26.06 18.72
C ALA A 70 6.13 -25.02 19.74
N LEU A 71 6.41 -23.81 19.27
CA LEU A 71 6.76 -22.65 20.07
C LEU A 71 5.47 -21.94 20.49
N GLY A 72 5.06 -22.16 21.74
CA GLY A 72 4.00 -21.41 22.41
C GLY A 72 2.57 -21.86 22.07
N THR A 73 1.91 -22.51 23.03
CA THR A 73 0.45 -22.80 23.01
C THR A 73 -0.22 -22.42 24.34
N GLY A 74 0.39 -21.53 25.13
CA GLY A 74 0.00 -21.30 26.53
C GLY A 74 -0.82 -20.04 26.82
N HIS A 75 -1.06 -19.17 25.82
CA HIS A 75 -1.79 -17.92 26.04
C HIS A 75 -2.83 -17.69 24.95
N THR A 76 -4.10 -17.66 25.34
CA THR A 76 -5.17 -17.11 24.50
C THR A 76 -4.82 -15.67 24.16
N LEU A 77 -4.75 -15.34 22.87
CA LEU A 77 -4.59 -13.96 22.42
C LEU A 77 -5.73 -13.13 23.04
N ARG A 78 -5.39 -12.24 23.97
CA ARG A 78 -6.37 -11.43 24.74
C ARG A 78 -7.06 -10.35 23.90
N LYS A 79 -6.66 -10.17 22.63
CA LYS A 79 -7.22 -9.19 21.70
C LYS A 79 -7.43 -9.81 20.33
N GLU A 80 -8.52 -9.41 19.69
CA GLU A 80 -8.81 -9.73 18.30
C GLU A 80 -7.64 -9.30 17.40
N PHE A 81 -7.10 -10.26 16.66
CA PHE A 81 -6.15 -10.04 15.60
C PHE A 81 -6.76 -10.51 14.28
N THR A 82 -7.34 -9.59 13.53
CA THR A 82 -7.76 -9.85 12.15
C THR A 82 -6.67 -9.35 11.22
N ALA A 83 -6.12 -10.23 10.39
CA ALA A 83 -5.18 -9.85 9.34
C ALA A 83 -5.82 -10.00 7.96
N TYR A 84 -5.43 -9.11 7.04
CA TYR A 84 -5.86 -9.17 5.65
C TYR A 84 -4.66 -9.53 4.79
N VAL A 85 -4.90 -10.25 3.70
CA VAL A 85 -3.81 -10.75 2.86
C VAL A 85 -3.96 -10.29 1.41
N PRO A 86 -3.95 -8.97 1.15
CA PRO A 86 -4.07 -8.46 -0.20
C PRO A 86 -2.80 -8.76 -1.01
N SER A 87 -2.94 -8.86 -2.33
CA SER A 87 -1.79 -8.62 -3.20
C SER A 87 -1.44 -7.13 -3.15
N ARG A 88 -0.15 -6.81 -3.28
CA ARG A 88 0.31 -5.41 -3.31
C ARG A 88 -0.39 -4.58 -4.40
N PRO A 89 -0.55 -5.05 -5.65
CA PRO A 89 -1.29 -4.31 -6.66
C PRO A 89 -2.74 -4.00 -6.28
N HIS A 90 -3.40 -4.91 -5.55
CA HIS A 90 -4.77 -4.70 -5.09
C HIS A 90 -4.84 -3.61 -4.01
N LEU A 91 -3.97 -3.70 -2.99
CA LEU A 91 -3.90 -2.69 -1.94
C LEU A 91 -3.56 -1.30 -2.50
N GLU A 92 -2.54 -1.20 -3.36
CA GLU A 92 -2.16 0.06 -4.00
C GLU A 92 -3.30 0.65 -4.84
N TRP A 93 -4.03 -0.18 -5.59
CA TRP A 93 -5.17 0.28 -6.39
C TRP A 93 -6.31 0.81 -5.53
N GLN A 94 -6.70 0.08 -4.46
CA GLN A 94 -7.75 0.49 -3.54
C GLN A 94 -7.43 1.83 -2.84
N LEU A 95 -6.17 2.00 -2.41
CA LEU A 95 -5.68 3.25 -1.80
C LEU A 95 -5.65 4.38 -2.82
N ARG A 96 -5.07 4.15 -4.01
CA ARG A 96 -4.98 5.16 -5.07
C ARG A 96 -6.36 5.68 -5.47
N ARG A 97 -7.34 4.78 -5.65
CA ARG A 97 -8.70 5.17 -6.02
C ARG A 97 -9.29 6.17 -5.00
N ARG A 98 -9.18 5.87 -3.71
CA ARG A 98 -9.68 6.74 -2.64
C ARG A 98 -8.91 8.05 -2.51
N VAL A 99 -7.59 8.01 -2.71
CA VAL A 99 -6.76 9.22 -2.74
C VAL A 99 -7.16 10.14 -3.90
N LEU A 100 -7.53 9.56 -5.06
CA LEU A 100 -8.01 10.32 -6.22
C LEU A 100 -9.45 10.85 -6.07
N GLU A 101 -10.21 10.34 -5.11
CA GLU A 101 -11.53 10.87 -4.75
C GLU A 101 -11.42 12.12 -3.85
N LEU A 102 -10.22 12.48 -3.38
CA LEU A 102 -9.98 13.71 -2.62
C LEU A 102 -9.82 14.91 -3.57
N ASP A 103 -10.71 15.89 -3.46
CA ASP A 103 -10.73 17.10 -4.32
C ASP A 103 -9.43 17.93 -4.28
N ASN A 104 -8.63 17.77 -3.22
CA ASN A 104 -7.39 18.50 -3.04
C ASN A 104 -6.14 17.71 -3.47
N VAL A 105 -6.30 16.57 -4.17
CA VAL A 105 -5.19 15.75 -4.66
C VAL A 105 -5.23 15.63 -6.19
N GLU A 106 -4.08 15.87 -6.82
CA GLU A 106 -3.85 15.64 -8.25
C GLU A 106 -2.65 14.71 -8.43
N ILE A 107 -2.78 13.70 -9.30
CA ILE A 107 -1.65 12.84 -9.70
C ILE A 107 -1.18 13.26 -11.09
N VAL A 108 0.09 13.66 -11.18
CA VAL A 108 0.74 14.05 -12.43
C VAL A 108 1.78 13.01 -12.82
N ARG A 109 1.73 12.55 -14.07
CA ARG A 109 2.76 11.67 -14.60
C ARG A 109 4.05 12.47 -14.86
N GLY A 110 5.14 12.08 -14.22
CA GLY A 110 6.43 12.75 -14.37
C GLY A 110 7.56 11.99 -13.69
N LEU A 111 8.79 12.20 -14.17
CA LEU A 111 9.99 11.69 -13.51
C LEU A 111 10.62 12.84 -12.71
N VAL A 112 10.64 12.71 -11.37
CA VAL A 112 11.42 13.62 -10.52
C VAL A 112 12.91 13.36 -10.78
N ILE A 113 13.64 14.42 -11.13
CA ILE A 113 15.08 14.38 -11.37
C ILE A 113 15.84 14.66 -10.08
N GLU A 114 15.52 15.76 -9.40
CA GLU A 114 16.18 16.16 -8.15
C GLU A 114 15.32 17.14 -7.34
N PRO A 115 15.56 17.28 -6.02
CA PRO A 115 14.98 18.35 -5.21
C PRO A 115 15.50 19.72 -5.66
N ARG A 116 14.64 20.74 -5.65
CA ARG A 116 15.04 22.14 -5.78
C ARG A 116 15.48 22.66 -4.41
N PHE A 117 16.77 22.92 -4.25
CA PHE A 117 17.34 23.50 -3.04
C PHE A 117 17.49 25.01 -3.19
N GLU A 118 17.03 25.78 -2.20
CA GLU A 118 17.21 27.22 -2.10
C GLU A 118 18.40 27.52 -1.16
N PRO A 119 19.55 27.97 -1.69
CA PRO A 119 20.76 28.16 -0.88
C PRO A 119 20.62 29.26 0.17
N THR A 120 19.81 30.29 -0.10
CA THR A 120 19.66 31.45 0.80
C THR A 120 18.94 31.09 2.10
N THR A 121 17.87 30.29 2.00
CA THR A 121 17.08 29.81 3.15
C THR A 121 17.54 28.45 3.66
N GLN A 122 18.43 27.77 2.94
CA GLN A 122 18.87 26.39 3.17
C GLN A 122 17.70 25.38 3.24
N THR A 123 16.70 25.56 2.38
CA THR A 123 15.48 24.71 2.37
C THR A 123 15.23 24.09 1.00
N VAL A 124 14.56 22.93 0.98
CA VAL A 124 13.97 22.38 -0.26
C VAL A 124 12.67 23.12 -0.56
N SER A 125 12.60 23.79 -1.72
CA SER A 125 11.43 24.56 -2.15
C SER A 125 10.54 23.84 -3.16
N GLY A 126 10.98 22.68 -3.65
CA GLY A 126 10.22 21.86 -4.58
C GLY A 126 11.04 20.75 -5.23
N VAL A 127 10.64 20.34 -6.42
CA VAL A 127 11.33 19.31 -7.21
C VAL A 127 11.44 19.73 -8.68
N LEU A 128 12.50 19.29 -9.35
CA LEU A 128 12.66 19.38 -10.80
C LEU A 128 12.11 18.10 -11.44
N VAL A 129 11.17 18.26 -12.37
CA VAL A 129 10.51 17.15 -13.08
C VAL A 129 10.98 17.16 -14.53
N ALA A 130 11.30 15.97 -15.07
CA ALA A 130 11.70 15.80 -16.46
C ALA A 130 10.61 16.35 -17.41
N PRO A 131 10.99 16.97 -18.54
CA PRO A 131 10.02 17.39 -19.53
C PRO A 131 9.23 16.18 -20.08
N PRO A 132 7.98 16.38 -20.55
CA PRO A 132 7.19 15.31 -21.14
C PRO A 132 7.96 14.66 -22.29
N ARG A 133 8.07 13.32 -22.29
CA ARG A 133 8.65 12.60 -23.43
C ARG A 133 7.79 12.88 -24.66
N ARG A 134 8.34 13.63 -25.63
CA ARG A 134 7.71 13.82 -26.94
C ARG A 134 7.55 12.44 -27.58
N ARG A 135 6.32 12.05 -27.91
CA ARG A 135 6.06 10.88 -28.74
C ARG A 135 6.56 11.23 -30.15
N TRP A 136 7.63 10.58 -30.60
CA TRP A 136 8.00 10.60 -32.01
C TRP A 136 6.98 9.72 -32.74
N CYS A 137 6.32 10.28 -33.76
CA CYS A 137 5.42 9.57 -34.67
C CYS A 137 6.22 8.64 -35.58
#